data_AF-A0A965N630-F1
#
_entry.id   AF-A0A965N630-F1
#
_cell.length_a   1.000
_cell.length_b   1.000
_cell.length_c   1.000
_cell.angle_alpha   90.00
_cell.angle_beta   90.00
_cell.angle_gamma   90.00
#
_symmetry.space_group_name_H-M   'P 1'
#
loop_
_entity.id
_entity.type
_entity.pdbx_description
1 polymer ?
#
loop_
_entity_poly.entity_id
_entity_poly.type
_entity_poly.pdbx_seq_one_letter_code
_entity_poly.pdbx_strand_id
1 'polypeptide(L)' 'KALNNGRQAPLLRVKQEKSRDLVRLEEQLADVLAAAVDIRVHRKTKRGEQGEIAIAFGSLDELNGLLEKLGLEES' A
#
# COMPACT_ATOMS: atom_id res chain seq x y z
N LYS A 1 -39.58 -30.87 -18.03
CA LYS A 1 -39.24 -30.97 -16.59
C LYS A 1 -37.79 -30.58 -16.42
N ALA A 2 -37.53 -29.47 -15.71
CA ALA A 2 -36.18 -29.02 -15.36
C ALA A 2 -35.63 -29.83 -14.19
N LEU A 3 -34.33 -30.13 -14.20
CA LEU A 3 -33.59 -30.47 -12.99
C LEU A 3 -32.26 -29.70 -12.99
N ASN A 4 -32.27 -28.67 -12.13
CA ASN A 4 -31.14 -27.86 -11.69
C ASN A 4 -29.99 -28.76 -11.23
N ASN A 5 -28.82 -28.65 -11.87
CA ASN A 5 -27.59 -29.22 -11.32
C ASN A 5 -26.86 -28.16 -10.49
N GLY A 6 -26.45 -28.57 -9.30
CA GLY A 6 -26.06 -27.73 -8.18
C GLY A 6 -24.85 -26.83 -8.43
N ARG A 7 -25.04 -25.57 -8.02
CA ARG A 7 -24.16 -24.85 -7.08
C ARG A 7 -22.69 -25.30 -7.03
N GLN A 8 -21.88 -24.85 -7.97
CA GLN A 8 -20.50 -24.46 -7.68
C GLN A 8 -20.19 -23.22 -8.53
N ALA A 9 -20.60 -22.05 -8.04
CA ALA A 9 -19.98 -20.81 -8.49
C ALA A 9 -18.52 -20.90 -8.00
N PRO A 10 -17.51 -20.95 -8.89
CA PRO A 10 -16.13 -20.91 -8.46
C PRO A 10 -16.00 -19.60 -7.67
N LEU A 11 -15.57 -19.75 -6.41
CA LEU A 11 -15.27 -18.69 -5.46
C LEU A 11 -14.86 -17.45 -6.24
N LEU A 12 -15.68 -16.39 -6.13
CA LEU A 12 -15.40 -15.05 -6.64
C LEU A 12 -13.92 -14.83 -6.44
N ARG A 13 -13.16 -15.03 -7.52
CA ARG A 13 -11.70 -14.95 -7.49
C ARG A 13 -11.50 -13.48 -7.26
N VAL A 14 -11.28 -13.12 -5.99
CA VAL A 14 -11.24 -11.75 -5.48
C VAL A 14 -10.35 -11.04 -6.47
N LYS A 15 -11.04 -10.32 -7.36
CA LYS A 15 -10.41 -9.66 -8.49
C LYS A 15 -9.40 -8.78 -7.81
N GLN A 16 -8.17 -8.87 -8.29
CA GLN A 16 -6.99 -8.17 -7.80
C GLN A 16 -7.24 -6.65 -7.92
N GLU A 17 -8.19 -6.16 -7.15
CA GLU A 17 -8.47 -4.78 -6.83
C GLU A 17 -7.18 -4.31 -6.18
N LYS A 18 -6.68 -3.16 -6.60
CA LYS A 18 -5.47 -2.60 -6.06
C LYS A 18 -5.56 -2.56 -4.53
N SER A 19 -4.94 -3.57 -3.93
CA SER A 19 -4.24 -3.64 -2.67
C SER A 19 -4.92 -3.00 -1.46
N ARG A 20 -5.87 -3.71 -0.84
CA ARG A 20 -6.18 -3.53 0.60
C ARG A 20 -4.91 -3.51 1.46
N ASP A 21 -3.89 -4.24 1.01
CA ASP A 21 -2.58 -4.28 1.67
C ASP A 21 -1.80 -2.96 1.52
N LEU A 22 -1.94 -2.25 0.40
CA LEU A 22 -1.30 -0.92 0.24
C LEU A 22 -1.98 0.10 1.14
N VAL A 23 -3.32 0.10 1.23
CA VAL A 23 -4.04 1.01 2.12
C VAL A 23 -3.67 0.75 3.58
N ARG A 24 -3.56 -0.51 3.99
CA ARG A 24 -3.06 -0.85 5.33
C ARG A 24 -1.61 -0.41 5.55
N LEU A 25 -0.75 -0.57 4.54
CA LEU A 25 0.62 -0.09 4.59
C LEU A 25 0.67 1.43 4.74
N GLU A 26 -0.14 2.18 3.98
CA GLU A 26 -0.29 3.64 4.10
C GLU A 26 -0.72 4.04 5.52
N GLU A 27 -1.75 3.40 6.07
CA GLU A 27 -2.23 3.67 7.43
C GLU A 27 -1.17 3.37 8.50
N GLN A 28 -0.46 2.24 8.39
CA GLN A 28 0.61 1.87 9.33
C GLN A 28 1.81 2.79 9.23
N LEU A 29 2.23 3.15 8.02
CA LEU A 29 3.28 4.13 7.80
C LEU A 29 2.87 5.48 8.37
N ALA A 30 1.62 5.92 8.16
CA ALA A 30 1.13 7.17 8.70
C ALA A 30 1.11 7.21 10.24
N ASP A 31 0.78 6.10 10.90
CA ASP A 31 0.80 5.99 12.36
C ASP A 31 2.24 6.05 12.92
N VAL A 32 3.17 5.31 12.31
CA VAL A 32 4.58 5.25 12.74
C VAL A 32 5.30 6.59 12.51
N LEU A 33 5.06 7.17 11.35
CA LEU A 33 5.67 8.41 10.90
C LEU A 33 4.94 9.66 11.42
N ALA A 34 3.70 9.51 11.92
CA ALA A 34 2.82 10.62 12.29
C ALA A 34 2.61 11.64 11.15
N ALA A 35 2.66 11.17 9.90
CA ALA A 35 2.60 11.99 8.70
C ALA A 35 1.68 11.37 7.65
N ALA A 36 1.14 12.18 6.75
CA ALA A 36 0.30 11.66 5.67
C ALA A 36 1.16 10.97 4.61
N VAL A 37 0.86 9.70 4.33
CA VAL A 37 1.60 8.84 3.39
C VAL A 37 0.69 8.38 2.25
N ASP A 38 1.16 8.51 1.02
CA ASP A 38 0.47 8.10 -0.22
C ASP A 38 1.41 7.18 -1.02
N ILE A 39 1.00 5.93 -1.28
CA ILE A 39 1.78 4.94 -2.00
C ILE A 39 1.25 4.80 -3.42
N ARG A 40 2.08 5.20 -4.40
CA ARG A 40 1.72 5.16 -5.81
C ARG A 40 2.48 4.08 -6.54
N VAL A 41 1.78 3.05 -6.98
CA VAL A 41 2.36 1.99 -7.83
C VAL A 41 2.32 2.44 -9.29
N HIS A 42 3.49 2.81 -9.82
CA HIS A 42 3.65 3.29 -11.19
C HIS A 42 3.67 2.15 -12.21
N ARG A 43 4.39 1.06 -11.92
CA ARG A 43 4.54 -0.03 -12.89
C ARG A 43 4.74 -1.38 -12.20
N LYS A 44 3.80 -2.30 -12.45
CA LYS A 44 3.95 -3.73 -12.16
C LYS A 44 4.68 -4.39 -13.31
N THR A 45 5.99 -4.59 -13.17
CA THR A 45 6.79 -5.30 -14.18
C THR A 45 7.00 -6.75 -13.77
N LYS A 46 7.31 -7.64 -14.72
CA LYS A 46 7.63 -9.05 -14.41
C LYS A 46 8.88 -9.23 -13.53
N ARG A 47 9.67 -8.18 -13.30
CA ARG A 47 10.88 -8.18 -12.46
C ARG A 47 10.67 -7.54 -11.08
N GLY A 48 9.46 -7.05 -10.79
CA GLY A 48 9.14 -6.40 -9.52
C GLY A 48 8.08 -5.30 -9.67
N GLU A 49 7.54 -4.91 -8.52
CA GLU A 49 6.65 -3.76 -8.38
C GLU A 49 7.51 -2.50 -8.19
N GLN A 50 7.38 -1.53 -9.10
CA GLN A 50 7.96 -0.20 -8.93
C GLN A 50 6.86 0.77 -8.53
N GLY A 51 7.08 1.47 -7.43
CA GLY A 51 6.22 2.52 -6.91
C GLY A 51 7.02 3.57 -6.15
N GLU A 52 6.36 4.67 -5.85
CA GLU A 52 6.88 5.76 -5.04
C GLU A 52 6.02 5.90 -3.78
N ILE A 53 6.63 6.41 -2.71
CA ILE A 53 5.95 6.75 -1.47
C ILE A 53 6.09 8.27 -1.32
N ALA A 54 4.97 8.97 -1.29
CA ALA A 54 4.91 10.40 -1.02
C ALA A 54 4.53 10.60 0.45
N ILE A 55 5.37 11.33 1.18
CA ILE A 55 5.14 11.69 2.58
C ILE A 55 4.97 13.20 2.65
N ALA A 56 3.80 13.67 3.10
CA ALA A 56 3.55 15.09 3.31
C ALA A 56 4.00 15.50 4.71
N PHE A 57 4.76 16.60 4.77
CA PHE A 57 5.25 17.20 6.01
C PHE A 57 4.86 18.69 6.03
N GLY A 58 4.61 19.22 7.22
CA GLY A 58 4.29 20.63 7.45
C GLY A 58 5.52 21.48 7.75
N SER A 59 6.66 20.87 8.09
CA SER A 59 7.92 21.56 8.39
C SER A 59 9.17 20.73 8.06
N LEU A 60 10.31 21.40 7.92
CA LEU A 60 11.60 20.72 7.71
C LEU A 60 12.04 19.91 8.94
N ASP A 61 11.71 20.36 10.15
CA ASP A 61 11.95 19.60 11.38
C ASP A 61 11.16 18.28 11.40
N GLU A 62 9.90 18.29 10.96
CA GLU A 62 9.12 17.05 10.79
C GLU A 62 9.76 16.13 9.75
N LEU A 63 10.22 16.66 8.61
CA LEU A 63 10.95 15.87 7.62
C LEU A 63 12.20 15.21 8.23
N ASN A 64 12.97 15.93 9.04
CA ASN A 64 14.15 15.37 9.69
C ASN A 64 13.77 14.24 10.66
N GLY A 65 12.77 14.48 11.51
CA GLY A 65 12.26 13.45 12.44
C GLY A 65 11.69 12.21 11.72
N LEU A 66 11.13 12.38 10.52
CA LEU A 66 10.69 11.29 9.66
C LEU A 66 11.86 10.46 9.13
N LEU A 67 12.93 11.13 8.68
CA LEU A 67 14.15 10.48 8.19
C LEU A 67 14.86 9.70 9.31
N GLU A 68 14.90 10.25 10.53
CA GLU A 68 15.42 9.56 11.72
C GLU A 68 14.62 8.27 12.01
N LYS A 69 13.28 8.34 11.96
CA LYS A 69 12.41 7.15 12.12
C LYS A 69 12.61 6.08 11.04
N LEU A 70 12.96 6.50 9.82
CA LEU A 70 13.28 5.61 8.70
C LEU A 70 14.68 4.99 8.81
N GLY A 71 15.49 5.41 9.78
CA GLY A 71 16.88 4.95 9.93
C GLY A 71 17.80 5.46 8.82
N LEU A 72 17.43 6.58 8.19
CA LEU A 72 18.23 7.27 7.17
C LEU A 72 19.16 8.34 7.79
N GLU A 73 19.45 8.23 9.09
CA GLU A 73 20.61 8.94 9.64
C GLU A 73 21.86 8.39 8.97
N GLU A 74 22.58 9.25 8.25
CA GLU A 74 23.86 8.93 7.64
C GLU A 74 24.77 8.26 8.68
N SER A 75 25.10 6.99 8.44
CA SER A 75 26.24 6.31 9.08
C SER A 75 27.45 6.35 8.16
#